data_AF-L1IBK3-F1
#
_entry.id   AF-L1IBK3-F1
#
_cell.length_a   1.000
_cell.length_b   1.000
_cell.length_c   1.000
_cell.angle_alpha   90.00
_cell.angle_beta   90.00
_cell.angle_gamma   90.00
#
_symmetry.space_group_name_H-M   'P 1'
#
loop_
_entity.id
_entity.type
_entity.pdbx_description
1 polymer ?
#
loop_
_entity_poly.entity_id
_entity_poly.type
_entity_poly.pdbx_seq_one_letter_code
_entity_poly.pdbx_strand_id
1 'polypeptide(L)'
;MATLKGIDNINTNALRDMKHLKVVGAQQSSFTFFDKSSKKPHTQSNALLKVGIGGSIPRRAHIPVSTEPTQEAVGKFISNKVTGQYIKTCKDIGVDYEHIASITAFIIRRGNMKGITHSEVFERIFKSKRIDVPFVDWGWAKENIVECNQNSLGDTSCWLTFLHNIHFTEDVQTEVEALAYFNTFRSLLRGVGFVGADEIWVTDVIKVYLLLNIVGLTGYHAMERYLDDIIGGNIRTRCLQFTAKLGDQRFTTEEYNEAAVTILGCITVAPTFQSDIQVYMFTKQEIDRHMKQKEIEVYQGRPRLTSFLKDIKAESKVGISAQNMHTFDVWMNFVKFPNTISKKTRHSVYLLMSMPTVNHHEWISRCLTKDLATTIVNNPVVNPEYSVICNIISNIDFRSHAFLELAKFKDECLDGLSQKNMKEMTLSRLLQLYVSAYQVKHIWKDCWRHILPVLSFPVIQSVETFVSQNPINEAELFKALMFNQ
;
A
#
# COMPACT_ATOMS: atom_id res chain seq x y z
N MET A 1 -61.46 5.34 5.25
CA MET A 1 -60.74 5.16 3.97
C MET A 1 -60.41 6.54 3.40
N ALA A 2 -59.27 7.10 3.77
CA ALA A 2 -58.70 8.31 3.18
C ALA A 2 -57.21 8.06 2.95
N THR A 3 -56.77 8.24 1.71
CA THR A 3 -55.42 8.00 1.21
C THR A 3 -54.50 9.14 1.61
N LEU A 4 -53.42 8.84 2.33
CA LEU A 4 -52.31 9.75 2.59
C LEU A 4 -51.17 9.46 1.61
N LYS A 5 -51.02 10.35 0.62
CA LYS A 5 -49.85 10.45 -0.26
C LYS A 5 -48.86 11.43 0.37
N GLY A 6 -47.57 11.06 0.36
CA GLY A 6 -46.47 11.99 0.56
C GLY A 6 -45.43 11.52 1.59
N ILE A 7 -44.58 10.58 1.18
CA ILE A 7 -43.11 10.71 1.07
C ILE A 7 -42.69 9.40 0.37
N ASP A 8 -42.87 9.37 -0.95
CA ASP A 8 -42.18 8.40 -1.80
C ASP A 8 -40.85 9.04 -2.21
N ASN A 9 -39.79 8.22 -2.23
CA ASN A 9 -38.45 8.51 -2.78
C ASN A 9 -37.33 8.88 -1.80
N ILE A 10 -37.16 8.13 -0.71
CA ILE A 10 -35.78 7.81 -0.28
C ILE A 10 -35.39 6.54 -1.05
N ASN A 11 -34.53 6.68 -2.06
CA ASN A 11 -34.03 5.54 -2.83
C ASN A 11 -33.00 4.77 -1.99
N THR A 12 -33.47 3.87 -1.14
CA THR A 12 -32.66 3.03 -0.24
C THR A 12 -31.66 2.14 -1.00
N ASN A 13 -31.90 1.84 -2.28
CA ASN A 13 -30.97 1.09 -3.11
C ASN A 13 -29.70 1.87 -3.45
N ALA A 14 -29.77 3.21 -3.58
CA ALA A 14 -28.60 4.04 -3.86
C ALA A 14 -27.64 4.17 -2.67
N LEU A 15 -28.12 3.94 -1.44
CA LEU A 15 -27.31 3.93 -0.22
C LEU A 15 -26.52 2.61 -0.03
N ARG A 16 -26.92 1.53 -0.71
CA ARG A 16 -26.25 0.22 -0.62
C ARG A 16 -25.01 0.11 -1.51
N ASP A 17 -24.87 0.97 -2.52
CA ASP A 17 -23.70 0.98 -3.42
C ASP A 17 -23.07 2.37 -3.49
N MET A 18 -22.07 2.61 -2.62
CA MET A 18 -21.39 3.89 -2.46
C MET A 18 -20.70 4.41 -3.74
N LYS A 19 -20.46 3.55 -4.74
CA LYS A 19 -19.82 3.94 -6.00
C LYS A 19 -20.67 4.95 -6.79
N HIS A 20 -21.99 4.94 -6.59
CA HIS A 20 -22.95 5.79 -7.29
C HIS A 20 -23.25 7.13 -6.62
N LEU A 21 -22.65 7.42 -5.45
CA LEU A 21 -22.88 8.68 -4.75
C LEU A 21 -21.80 9.72 -5.10
N LYS A 22 -22.23 10.95 -5.40
CA LYS A 22 -21.36 12.13 -5.55
C LYS A 22 -21.61 13.08 -4.40
N VAL A 23 -20.57 13.36 -3.62
CA VAL A 23 -20.58 14.42 -2.60
C VAL A 23 -20.31 15.74 -3.31
N VAL A 24 -21.26 16.67 -3.26
CA VAL A 24 -21.10 17.98 -3.90
C VAL A 24 -21.09 19.04 -2.80
N GLY A 25 -19.87 19.43 -2.41
CA GLY A 25 -19.58 20.59 -1.57
C GLY A 25 -19.82 20.41 -0.07
N ALA A 26 -18.82 20.80 0.71
CA ALA A 26 -19.00 21.15 2.12
C ALA A 26 -19.35 22.64 2.18
N GLN A 27 -20.64 22.98 2.17
CA GLN A 27 -21.03 24.30 2.67
C GLN A 27 -21.09 24.19 4.18
N GLN A 28 -20.45 25.15 4.86
CA GLN A 28 -20.03 25.27 6.28
C GLN A 28 -20.77 24.52 7.42
N SER A 29 -21.90 23.85 7.18
CA SER A 29 -22.63 23.06 8.18
C SER A 29 -23.50 21.92 7.61
N SER A 30 -23.38 21.54 6.33
CA SER A 30 -24.11 20.35 5.82
C SER A 30 -23.43 19.62 4.66
N PHE A 31 -23.66 18.31 4.60
CA PHE A 31 -23.28 17.45 3.48
C PHE A 31 -24.52 17.12 2.63
N THR A 32 -24.38 17.23 1.31
CA THR A 32 -25.45 16.90 0.36
C THR A 32 -24.97 15.81 -0.60
N PHE A 33 -25.70 14.69 -0.65
CA PHE A 33 -25.40 13.55 -1.50
C PHE A 33 -26.33 13.53 -2.73
N PHE A 34 -25.75 13.28 -3.91
CA PHE A 34 -26.50 13.14 -5.16
C PHE A 34 -26.21 11.80 -5.84
N ASP A 35 -27.18 11.31 -6.59
CA ASP A 35 -26.99 10.17 -7.49
C ASP A 35 -26.14 10.57 -8.70
N LYS A 36 -25.02 9.88 -8.93
CA LYS A 36 -24.17 10.08 -10.11
C LYS A 36 -24.87 9.73 -11.42
N SER A 37 -25.87 8.84 -11.38
CA SER A 37 -26.61 8.41 -12.57
C SER A 37 -27.71 9.38 -13.00
N SER A 38 -28.04 10.35 -12.13
CA SER A 38 -29.06 11.36 -12.42
C SER A 38 -28.55 12.37 -13.44
N LYS A 39 -29.25 12.45 -14.58
CA LYS A 39 -29.02 13.48 -15.61
C LYS A 39 -29.62 14.85 -15.23
N LYS A 40 -30.33 14.96 -14.10
CA LYS A 40 -30.93 16.22 -13.66
C LYS A 40 -29.86 17.11 -13.00
N PRO A 41 -29.93 18.44 -13.18
CA PRO A 41 -29.01 19.35 -12.51
C PRO A 41 -29.12 19.20 -10.98
N HIS A 42 -27.96 19.26 -10.30
CA HIS A 42 -27.85 19.12 -8.84
C HIS A 42 -28.42 20.37 -8.15
N THR A 43 -29.74 20.40 -7.93
CA THR A 43 -30.43 21.40 -7.10
C THR A 43 -30.71 20.82 -5.71
N GLN A 44 -30.82 21.69 -4.68
CA GLN A 44 -31.11 21.22 -3.31
C GLN A 44 -32.40 20.37 -3.21
N SER A 45 -33.35 20.59 -4.12
CA SER A 45 -34.59 19.82 -4.21
C SER A 45 -34.41 18.36 -4.67
N ASN A 46 -33.27 18.03 -5.28
CA ASN A 46 -32.98 16.72 -5.88
C ASN A 46 -31.88 15.96 -5.11
N ALA A 47 -31.55 16.40 -3.89
CA ALA A 47 -30.59 15.72 -3.03
C ALA A 47 -31.15 14.38 -2.52
N LEU A 48 -30.34 13.32 -2.56
CA LEU A 48 -30.70 12.03 -1.99
C LEU A 48 -30.69 12.06 -0.46
N LEU A 49 -29.75 12.83 0.11
CA LEU A 49 -29.59 12.96 1.55
C LEU A 49 -28.94 14.31 1.86
N LYS A 50 -29.50 15.03 2.84
CA LYS A 50 -28.92 16.26 3.40
C LYS A 50 -28.67 16.04 4.89
N VAL A 51 -27.42 16.06 5.31
CA VAL A 51 -27.02 15.89 6.71
C VAL A 51 -26.56 17.25 7.23
N GLY A 52 -27.36 17.86 8.09
CA GLY A 52 -27.01 19.13 8.75
C GLY A 52 -26.38 18.91 10.11
N ILE A 53 -25.34 19.68 10.43
CA ILE A 53 -24.71 19.75 11.75
C ILE A 53 -25.16 21.07 12.40
N GLY A 54 -26.24 21.00 13.18
CA GLY A 54 -26.70 22.06 14.08
C GLY A 54 -27.55 23.18 13.45
N GLY A 55 -28.79 23.36 13.96
CA GLY A 55 -29.61 24.55 13.70
C GLY A 55 -31.12 24.29 13.66
N SER A 56 -31.80 24.70 14.74
CA SER A 56 -33.26 24.64 15.02
C SER A 56 -34.22 24.62 13.82
N ILE A 57 -34.99 23.53 13.69
CA ILE A 57 -36.15 23.40 12.78
C ILE A 57 -37.45 23.54 13.60
N PRO A 58 -38.50 24.24 13.10
CA PRO A 58 -39.75 24.42 13.81
C PRO A 58 -40.55 23.10 13.91
N ARG A 59 -41.19 22.92 15.07
CA ARG A 59 -42.01 21.78 15.45
C ARG A 59 -43.03 21.37 14.37
N ARG A 60 -42.81 20.20 13.74
CA ARG A 60 -43.87 19.34 13.20
C ARG A 60 -43.52 17.88 13.48
N ALA A 61 -44.53 17.17 14.01
CA ALA A 61 -44.62 15.77 14.40
C ALA A 61 -43.33 14.91 14.33
N HIS A 62 -42.77 14.64 15.51
CA HIS A 62 -41.72 13.66 15.74
C HIS A 62 -42.19 12.26 15.33
N ILE A 63 -41.67 11.76 14.21
CA ILE A 63 -41.30 10.35 14.09
C ILE A 63 -39.83 10.31 14.53
N PRO A 64 -39.44 9.50 15.54
CA PRO A 64 -38.03 9.32 15.86
C PRO A 64 -37.38 8.57 14.70
N VAL A 65 -36.83 9.31 13.74
CA VAL A 65 -35.80 8.77 12.85
C VAL A 65 -34.61 8.55 13.75
N SER A 66 -34.31 7.29 14.10
CA SER A 66 -33.15 6.96 14.90
C SER A 66 -31.91 7.56 14.21
N THR A 67 -31.21 8.44 14.92
CA THR A 67 -29.96 9.08 14.49
C THR A 67 -28.75 8.18 14.78
N GLU A 68 -28.95 7.08 15.50
CA GLU A 68 -27.94 6.08 15.86
C GLU A 68 -27.29 5.33 14.66
N PRO A 69 -28.01 4.87 13.62
CA PRO A 69 -27.41 4.07 12.56
C PRO A 69 -26.41 4.85 11.71
N THR A 70 -26.48 6.18 11.70
CA THR A 70 -25.55 7.03 10.95
C THR A 70 -24.25 7.25 11.69
N GLN A 71 -24.29 7.47 13.01
CA GLN A 71 -23.06 7.63 13.82
C GLN A 71 -22.26 6.33 13.90
N GLU A 72 -22.94 5.19 14.09
CA GLU A 72 -22.27 3.88 14.12
C GLU A 72 -21.62 3.56 12.76
N ALA A 73 -22.30 3.86 11.65
CA ALA A 73 -21.76 3.66 10.31
C ALA A 73 -20.53 4.54 10.04
N VAL A 74 -20.54 5.80 10.49
CA VAL A 74 -19.39 6.71 10.39
C VAL A 74 -18.24 6.20 11.26
N GLY A 75 -18.50 5.75 12.49
CA GLY A 75 -17.49 5.16 13.37
C GLY A 75 -16.82 3.93 12.75
N LYS A 76 -17.61 3.00 12.20
CA LYS A 76 -17.09 1.82 11.49
C LYS A 76 -16.27 2.20 10.26
N PHE A 77 -16.71 3.20 9.50
CA PHE A 77 -15.96 3.69 8.34
C PHE A 77 -14.58 4.24 8.73
N ILE A 78 -14.53 5.07 9.79
CA ILE A 78 -13.28 5.64 10.29
C ILE A 78 -12.37 4.55 10.85
N SER A 79 -12.91 3.59 11.63
CA SER A 79 -12.14 2.45 12.15
C SER A 79 -11.50 1.64 11.01
N ASN A 80 -12.29 1.28 9.98
CA ASN A 80 -11.77 0.57 8.80
C ASN A 80 -10.69 1.36 8.06
N LYS A 81 -10.85 2.68 7.93
CA LYS A 81 -9.83 3.55 7.32
C LYS A 81 -8.53 3.53 8.14
N VAL A 82 -8.63 3.65 9.46
CA VAL A 82 -7.47 3.62 10.39
C VAL A 82 -6.76 2.28 10.29
N THR A 83 -7.48 1.17 10.41
CA THR A 83 -6.92 -0.18 10.32
C THR A 83 -6.26 -0.44 8.96
N GLY A 84 -6.91 -0.06 7.87
CA GLY A 84 -6.35 -0.21 6.53
C GLY A 84 -5.07 0.59 6.32
N GLN A 85 -5.02 1.81 6.85
CA GLN A 85 -3.86 2.69 6.73
C GLN A 85 -2.70 2.25 7.65
N TYR A 86 -3.00 1.71 8.83
CA TYR A 86 -2.04 1.06 9.71
C TYR A 86 -1.39 -0.15 9.03
N ILE A 87 -2.20 -1.09 8.51
CA ILE A 87 -1.69 -2.29 7.80
C ILE A 87 -0.84 -1.91 6.60
N LYS A 88 -1.31 -0.95 5.79
CA LYS A 88 -0.55 -0.45 4.64
C LYS A 88 0.80 0.10 5.09
N THR A 89 0.80 0.94 6.13
CA THR A 89 2.02 1.56 6.66
C THR A 89 3.00 0.53 7.19
N CYS A 90 2.54 -0.46 7.96
CA CYS A 90 3.40 -1.54 8.48
C CYS A 90 4.03 -2.35 7.34
N LYS A 91 3.26 -2.69 6.30
CA LYS A 91 3.78 -3.37 5.10
C LYS A 91 4.83 -2.54 4.37
N ASP A 92 4.58 -1.25 4.23
CA ASP A 92 5.48 -0.31 3.58
C ASP A 92 6.85 -0.26 4.29
N ILE A 93 6.89 -0.33 5.63
CA ILE A 93 8.14 -0.35 6.42
C ILE A 93 8.69 -1.76 6.70
N GLY A 94 8.08 -2.80 6.13
CA GLY A 94 8.53 -4.19 6.28
C GLY A 94 8.26 -4.82 7.66
N VAL A 95 7.31 -4.30 8.43
CA VAL A 95 6.96 -4.80 9.77
C VAL A 95 5.67 -5.62 9.71
N ASP A 96 5.64 -6.72 10.45
CA ASP A 96 4.42 -7.52 10.64
C ASP A 96 3.37 -6.73 11.46
N TYR A 97 2.26 -6.37 10.82
CA TYR A 97 1.17 -5.61 11.43
C TYR A 97 0.38 -6.41 12.46
N GLU A 98 0.57 -7.73 12.56
CA GLU A 98 -0.09 -8.56 13.58
C GLU A 98 0.68 -8.54 14.91
N HIS A 99 1.95 -8.18 14.88
CA HIS A 99 2.80 -8.15 16.06
C HIS A 99 2.59 -6.86 16.87
N ILE A 100 2.38 -6.93 18.19
CA ILE A 100 2.13 -5.74 19.06
C ILE A 100 3.22 -4.67 18.91
N ALA A 101 4.48 -5.09 18.83
CA ALA A 101 5.63 -4.21 18.61
C ALA A 101 5.55 -3.34 17.34
N SER A 102 4.73 -3.72 16.36
CA SER A 102 4.55 -2.94 15.14
C SER A 102 3.81 -1.62 15.37
N ILE A 103 3.06 -1.47 16.47
CA ILE A 103 2.46 -0.19 16.86
C ILE A 103 3.56 0.81 17.22
N THR A 104 4.56 0.38 17.97
CA THR A 104 5.73 1.21 18.28
C THR A 104 6.45 1.63 17.00
N ALA A 105 6.68 0.69 16.08
CA ALA A 105 7.27 0.99 14.76
C ALA A 105 6.40 1.98 13.95
N PHE A 106 5.08 1.81 13.98
CA PHE A 106 4.12 2.67 13.30
C PHE A 106 4.14 4.09 13.85
N ILE A 107 4.10 4.26 15.18
CA ILE A 107 4.13 5.59 15.82
C ILE A 107 5.47 6.28 15.59
N ILE A 108 6.59 5.55 15.69
CA ILE A 108 7.96 6.07 15.46
C ILE A 108 8.29 6.16 13.96
N ARG A 109 7.38 5.78 13.06
CA ARG A 109 7.64 5.97 11.63
C ARG A 109 7.97 7.44 11.37
N ARG A 110 9.07 7.68 10.65
CA ARG A 110 9.47 9.03 10.23
C ARG A 110 8.26 9.71 9.59
N GLY A 111 7.92 10.91 10.06
CA GLY A 111 6.73 11.64 9.60
C GLY A 111 5.46 11.43 10.45
N ASN A 112 5.50 10.62 11.50
CA ASN A 112 4.44 10.57 12.50
C ASN A 112 4.80 11.37 13.76
N MET A 113 6.01 11.27 14.32
CA MET A 113 6.41 12.04 15.52
C MET A 113 7.42 13.17 15.22
N LYS A 114 7.26 14.30 15.91
CA LYS A 114 8.16 15.47 15.88
C LYS A 114 9.22 15.33 16.96
N GLY A 115 10.40 15.93 16.72
CA GLY A 115 11.39 16.18 17.77
C GLY A 115 12.12 14.95 18.31
N ILE A 116 11.99 13.77 17.68
CA ILE A 116 12.67 12.54 18.10
C ILE A 116 13.65 12.00 17.05
N THR A 117 14.68 11.31 17.53
CA THR A 117 15.60 10.51 16.70
C THR A 117 15.00 9.11 16.53
N HIS A 118 14.14 8.94 15.52
CA HIS A 118 13.34 7.71 15.32
C HIS A 118 14.11 6.38 15.45
N SER A 119 15.28 6.25 14.82
CA SER A 119 16.07 5.01 14.89
C SER A 119 16.62 4.74 16.30
N GLU A 120 17.05 5.80 16.99
CA GLU A 120 17.60 5.70 18.34
C GLU A 120 16.52 5.33 19.35
N VAL A 121 15.37 6.00 19.30
CA VAL A 121 14.20 5.70 20.15
C VAL A 121 13.75 4.26 19.95
N PHE A 122 13.63 3.83 18.69
CA PHE A 122 13.23 2.46 18.37
C PHE A 122 14.22 1.44 18.93
N GLU A 123 15.51 1.60 18.68
CA GLU A 123 16.53 0.68 19.22
C GLU A 123 16.53 0.62 20.74
N ARG A 124 16.38 1.77 21.43
CA ARG A 124 16.36 1.84 22.89
C ARG A 124 15.18 1.08 23.49
N ILE A 125 13.99 1.15 22.88
CA ILE A 125 12.78 0.45 23.36
C ILE A 125 12.96 -1.07 23.34
N PHE A 126 13.52 -1.63 22.27
CA PHE A 126 13.68 -3.09 22.17
C PHE A 126 14.89 -3.60 22.95
N LYS A 127 15.97 -2.81 23.04
CA LYS A 127 17.14 -3.13 23.89
C LYS A 127 16.76 -3.20 25.37
N SER A 128 15.94 -2.28 25.87
CA SER A 128 15.57 -2.27 27.29
C SER A 128 14.72 -3.48 27.69
N LYS A 129 13.84 -3.95 26.79
CA LYS A 129 12.91 -5.04 27.07
C LYS A 129 13.43 -6.45 26.78
N ARG A 130 14.63 -6.59 26.18
CA ARG A 130 15.17 -7.89 25.71
C ARG A 130 14.19 -8.64 24.78
N ILE A 131 13.39 -7.91 24.02
CA ILE A 131 12.47 -8.46 23.02
C ILE A 131 13.20 -8.44 21.67
N ASP A 132 13.01 -9.48 20.86
CA ASP A 132 13.54 -9.51 19.49
C ASP A 132 13.07 -8.28 18.72
N VAL A 133 14.04 -7.53 18.20
CA VAL A 133 13.78 -6.29 17.47
C VAL A 133 13.05 -6.64 16.18
N PRO A 134 11.80 -6.18 15.96
CA PRO A 134 11.16 -6.42 14.68
C PRO A 134 11.96 -5.72 13.58
N PHE A 135 12.16 -6.41 12.46
CA PHE A 135 12.85 -5.82 11.32
C PHE A 135 12.06 -4.61 10.82
N VAL A 136 12.73 -3.46 10.73
CA VAL A 136 12.20 -2.24 10.12
C VAL A 136 13.15 -1.82 9.01
N ASP A 137 12.63 -1.66 7.80
CA ASP A 137 13.43 -1.13 6.70
C ASP A 137 13.60 0.39 6.83
N TRP A 138 14.54 0.81 7.67
CA TRP A 138 14.88 2.21 7.86
C TRP A 138 15.46 2.87 6.61
N GLY A 139 16.02 2.08 5.68
CA GLY A 139 16.48 2.58 4.38
C GLY A 139 15.28 3.05 3.56
N TRP A 140 14.32 2.14 3.36
CA TRP A 140 13.05 2.46 2.70
C TRP A 140 12.32 3.60 3.39
N ALA A 141 12.22 3.58 4.73
CA ALA A 141 11.55 4.64 5.49
C ALA A 141 12.28 5.99 5.39
N LYS A 142 13.60 6.02 5.19
CA LYS A 142 14.33 7.27 4.95
C LYS A 142 14.15 7.79 3.53
N GLU A 143 14.09 6.89 2.54
CA GLU A 143 14.09 7.21 1.11
C GLU A 143 12.70 7.45 0.51
N ASN A 144 11.64 6.82 1.04
CA ASN A 144 10.29 6.92 0.48
C ASN A 144 9.36 7.82 1.29
N ILE A 145 9.81 8.29 2.45
CA ILE A 145 9.14 9.30 3.27
C ILE A 145 9.81 10.65 2.98
N VAL A 146 9.78 11.04 1.71
CA VAL A 146 10.50 12.22 1.20
C VAL A 146 9.79 13.52 1.58
N GLU A 147 8.48 13.48 1.83
CA GLU A 147 7.76 14.63 2.35
C GLU A 147 7.75 14.59 3.88
N CYS A 148 8.74 15.23 4.50
CA CYS A 148 8.68 15.68 5.89
C CYS A 148 7.40 16.51 6.05
N ASN A 149 6.27 15.87 6.42
CA ASN A 149 4.99 16.43 6.90
C ASN A 149 3.78 15.53 6.61
N GLN A 150 3.94 14.41 5.89
CA GLN A 150 2.81 13.49 5.68
C GLN A 150 2.63 12.55 6.88
N ASN A 151 1.61 12.82 7.70
CA ASN A 151 1.21 11.89 8.73
C ASN A 151 0.53 10.66 8.13
N SER A 152 0.75 9.50 8.74
CA SER A 152 0.28 8.24 8.15
C SER A 152 -1.25 8.14 8.16
N LEU A 153 -1.94 8.68 9.18
CA LEU A 153 -3.40 8.59 9.32
C LEU A 153 -4.18 9.77 8.73
N GLY A 154 -3.52 10.81 8.24
CA GLY A 154 -4.16 11.99 7.65
C GLY A 154 -4.63 13.03 8.68
N ASP A 155 -5.75 12.76 9.34
CA ASP A 155 -6.49 13.75 10.10
C ASP A 155 -6.57 13.44 11.60
N THR A 156 -6.94 14.44 12.40
CA THR A 156 -7.11 14.32 13.85
C THR A 156 -8.10 13.20 14.21
N SER A 157 -9.20 13.06 13.49
CA SER A 157 -10.23 12.06 13.83
C SER A 157 -9.69 10.64 13.69
N CYS A 158 -8.91 10.34 12.66
CA CYS A 158 -8.27 9.05 12.48
C CYS A 158 -7.26 8.76 13.61
N TRP A 159 -6.48 9.76 14.04
CA TRP A 159 -5.56 9.63 15.17
C TRP A 159 -6.25 9.41 16.51
N LEU A 160 -7.38 10.08 16.77
CA LEU A 160 -8.18 9.85 17.98
C LEU A 160 -8.74 8.42 17.99
N THR A 161 -9.33 7.97 16.88
CA THR A 161 -9.79 6.58 16.74
C THR A 161 -8.65 5.57 16.93
N PHE A 162 -7.44 5.86 16.42
CA PHE A 162 -6.27 5.01 16.65
C PHE A 162 -5.86 5.00 18.14
N LEU A 163 -5.82 6.16 18.80
CA LEU A 163 -5.44 6.28 20.21
C LEU A 163 -6.47 5.66 21.17
N HIS A 164 -7.74 5.51 20.78
CA HIS A 164 -8.70 4.73 21.56
C HIS A 164 -8.34 3.24 21.65
N ASN A 165 -7.64 2.72 20.64
CA ASN A 165 -7.15 1.35 20.62
C ASN A 165 -5.80 1.17 21.33
N ILE A 166 -5.18 2.26 21.78
CA ILE A 166 -3.93 2.23 22.54
C ILE A 166 -4.24 2.23 24.05
N HIS A 167 -3.72 1.20 24.71
CA HIS A 167 -3.68 1.07 26.16
C HIS A 167 -2.23 1.15 26.64
N PHE A 168 -2.06 1.18 27.96
CA PHE A 168 -0.75 1.23 28.59
C PHE A 168 -0.65 0.15 29.67
N THR A 169 0.56 -0.31 29.94
CA THR A 169 0.86 -1.21 31.07
C THR A 169 0.59 -0.52 32.40
N GLU A 170 0.36 -1.29 33.46
CA GLU A 170 0.09 -0.76 34.81
C GLU A 170 1.27 0.10 35.33
N ASP A 171 2.50 -0.26 34.94
CA ASP A 171 3.71 0.46 35.36
C ASP A 171 3.88 1.85 34.72
N VAL A 172 3.05 2.20 33.73
CA VAL A 172 3.21 3.44 32.95
C VAL A 172 3.21 4.68 33.84
N GLN A 173 2.41 4.67 34.91
CA GLN A 173 2.34 5.81 35.82
C GLN A 173 3.66 6.04 36.54
N THR A 174 4.24 4.99 37.11
CA THR A 174 5.53 5.04 37.82
C THR A 174 6.65 5.47 36.88
N GLU A 175 6.70 4.88 35.68
CA GLU A 175 7.72 5.17 34.67
C GLU A 175 7.65 6.62 34.17
N VAL A 176 6.43 7.14 33.95
CA VAL A 176 6.22 8.50 33.45
C VAL A 176 6.42 9.56 34.54
N GLU A 177 6.07 9.27 35.79
CA GLU A 177 6.29 10.18 36.92
C GLU A 177 7.79 10.36 37.26
N ALA A 178 8.64 9.40 36.87
CA ALA A 178 10.09 9.53 36.99
C ALA A 178 10.69 10.57 36.02
N LEU A 179 9.98 10.93 34.94
CA LEU A 179 10.46 11.84 33.92
C LEU A 179 10.21 13.31 34.30
N ALA A 180 11.30 14.08 34.44
CA ALA A 180 11.22 15.53 34.73
C ALA A 180 10.41 16.30 33.67
N TYR A 181 10.53 15.91 32.41
CA TYR A 181 9.75 16.44 31.29
C TYR A 181 8.24 16.30 31.55
N PHE A 182 7.78 15.11 31.93
CA PHE A 182 6.36 14.83 32.13
C PHE A 182 5.80 15.52 33.36
N ASN A 183 6.61 15.66 34.42
CA ASN A 183 6.24 16.44 35.59
C ASN A 183 6.00 17.91 35.24
N THR A 184 6.84 18.48 34.38
CA THR A 184 6.65 19.84 33.84
C THR A 184 5.38 19.92 32.99
N PHE A 185 5.18 18.97 32.08
CA PHE A 185 3.99 18.88 31.22
C PHE A 185 2.69 18.79 32.03
N ARG A 186 2.65 17.93 33.06
CA ARG A 186 1.53 17.78 34.00
C ARG A 186 1.30 19.03 34.84
N SER A 187 2.37 19.68 35.30
CA SER A 187 2.29 20.97 36.02
C SER A 187 1.68 22.06 35.16
N LEU A 188 2.04 22.13 33.87
CA LEU A 188 1.44 23.08 32.93
C LEU A 188 -0.05 22.82 32.70
N LEU A 189 -0.46 21.56 32.52
CA LEU A 189 -1.88 21.20 32.43
C LEU A 189 -2.63 21.63 33.69
N ARG A 190 -2.08 21.34 34.87
CA ARG A 190 -2.65 21.77 36.15
C ARG A 190 -2.78 23.30 36.25
N GLY A 191 -1.73 24.03 35.84
CA GLY A 191 -1.69 25.49 35.85
C GLY A 191 -2.62 26.16 34.84
N VAL A 192 -3.28 25.40 33.97
CA VAL A 192 -4.33 25.89 33.06
C VAL A 192 -5.72 25.36 33.45
N GLY A 193 -5.80 24.61 34.56
CA GLY A 193 -7.06 24.13 35.13
C GLY A 193 -7.56 22.81 34.56
N PHE A 194 -6.67 21.96 34.04
CA PHE A 194 -7.02 20.64 33.51
C PHE A 194 -6.96 19.52 34.56
N VAL A 195 -6.08 19.61 35.55
CA VAL A 195 -5.80 18.54 36.53
C VAL A 195 -6.46 18.86 37.88
N GLY A 196 -7.60 19.56 37.85
CA GLY A 196 -8.35 20.04 39.03
C GLY A 196 -9.44 19.06 39.48
N ALA A 197 -10.64 19.58 39.78
CA ALA A 197 -11.81 18.76 40.13
C ALA A 197 -12.26 17.79 39.01
N ASP A 198 -11.78 18.00 37.79
CA ASP A 198 -11.94 17.10 36.64
C ASP A 198 -10.69 16.21 36.57
N GLU A 199 -10.79 14.95 37.03
CA GLU A 199 -9.64 14.03 37.09
C GLU A 199 -9.24 13.55 35.68
N ILE A 200 -8.26 14.21 35.05
CA ILE A 200 -7.55 13.68 33.88
C ILE A 200 -6.56 12.63 34.36
N TRP A 201 -6.69 11.41 33.84
CA TRP A 201 -5.83 10.29 34.19
C TRP A 201 -4.45 10.41 33.53
N VAL A 202 -3.44 9.74 34.08
CA VAL A 202 -2.07 9.78 33.52
C VAL A 202 -2.04 9.28 32.07
N THR A 203 -2.87 8.29 31.75
CA THR A 203 -3.05 7.75 30.39
C THR A 203 -3.57 8.81 29.41
N ASP A 204 -4.45 9.71 29.85
CA ASP A 204 -4.97 10.81 29.03
C ASP A 204 -3.91 11.88 28.80
N VAL A 205 -3.10 12.20 29.82
CA VAL A 205 -1.95 13.10 29.67
C VAL A 205 -0.97 12.56 28.63
N ILE A 206 -0.71 11.26 28.65
CA ILE A 206 0.15 10.59 27.66
C ILE A 206 -0.45 10.67 26.25
N LYS A 207 -1.75 10.44 26.09
CA LYS A 207 -2.43 10.56 24.79
C LYS A 207 -2.39 12.00 24.26
N VAL A 208 -2.57 12.99 25.12
CA VAL A 208 -2.38 14.41 24.76
C VAL A 208 -0.93 14.67 24.33
N TYR A 209 0.07 14.15 25.06
CA TYR A 209 1.47 14.25 24.66
C TYR A 209 1.72 13.66 23.27
N LEU A 210 1.19 12.46 22.98
CA LEU A 210 1.32 11.84 21.66
C LEU A 210 0.70 12.73 20.57
N LEU A 211 -0.53 13.24 20.77
CA LEU A 211 -1.22 14.11 19.81
C LEU A 211 -0.47 15.39 19.47
N LEU A 212 0.14 16.05 20.46
CA LEU A 212 0.90 17.28 20.25
C LEU A 212 2.18 17.04 19.44
N ASN A 213 2.79 15.87 19.65
CA ASN A 213 4.01 15.48 18.96
C ASN A 213 3.76 14.85 17.59
N ILE A 214 2.50 14.67 17.16
CA ILE A 214 2.24 14.14 15.83
C ILE A 214 2.46 15.22 14.74
N VAL A 215 3.24 14.86 13.71
CA VAL A 215 3.51 15.66 12.51
C VAL A 215 2.23 15.94 11.74
N GLY A 216 2.10 17.11 11.13
CA GLY A 216 0.92 17.49 10.34
C GLY A 216 -0.37 17.75 11.14
N LEU A 217 -0.42 17.43 12.44
CA LEU A 217 -1.53 17.82 13.30
C LEU A 217 -1.30 19.22 13.91
N THR A 218 -2.36 20.01 13.92
CA THR A 218 -2.49 21.23 14.72
C THR A 218 -2.70 20.83 16.18
N GLY A 219 -1.63 20.87 16.97
CA GLY A 219 -1.59 20.30 18.33
C GLY A 219 -2.76 20.73 19.23
N TYR A 220 -3.07 22.04 19.30
CA TYR A 220 -4.15 22.54 20.14
C TYR A 220 -5.53 21.99 19.72
N HIS A 221 -5.79 21.81 18.42
CA HIS A 221 -7.07 21.30 17.90
C HIS A 221 -7.22 19.80 18.16
N ALA A 222 -6.11 19.07 18.07
CA ALA A 222 -6.10 17.64 18.42
C ALA A 222 -6.35 17.43 19.92
N MET A 223 -5.70 18.24 20.76
CA MET A 223 -5.91 18.25 22.20
C MET A 223 -7.34 18.67 22.57
N GLU A 224 -7.88 19.74 21.96
CA GLU A 224 -9.25 20.22 22.18
C GLU A 224 -10.26 19.11 21.91
N ARG A 225 -10.18 18.44 20.76
CA ARG A 225 -11.10 17.33 20.43
C ARG A 225 -10.98 16.16 21.40
N TYR A 226 -9.76 15.76 21.76
CA TYR A 226 -9.56 14.65 22.69
C TYR A 226 -10.14 14.96 24.08
N LEU A 227 -9.92 16.17 24.59
CA LEU A 227 -10.38 16.56 25.92
C LEU A 227 -11.87 16.87 25.95
N ASP A 228 -12.47 17.26 24.82
CA ASP A 228 -13.93 17.48 24.71
C ASP A 228 -14.70 16.19 24.93
N ASP A 229 -14.16 15.08 24.44
CA ASP A 229 -14.74 13.75 24.65
C ASP A 229 -14.64 13.26 26.11
N ILE A 230 -13.69 13.79 26.90
CA ILE A 230 -13.42 13.33 28.28
C ILE A 230 -14.07 14.22 29.34
N ILE A 231 -13.80 15.53 29.26
CA ILE A 231 -14.19 16.51 30.29
C ILE A 231 -15.48 17.22 29.87
N GLY A 232 -15.65 17.45 28.58
CA GLY A 232 -16.68 18.32 28.01
C GLY A 232 -16.48 19.80 28.35
N GLY A 233 -17.32 20.65 27.73
CA GLY A 233 -17.39 22.08 28.03
C GLY A 233 -16.53 22.97 27.12
N ASN A 234 -16.27 24.22 27.53
CA ASN A 234 -15.48 25.16 26.72
C ASN A 234 -13.98 25.03 27.02
N ILE A 235 -13.35 24.07 26.34
CA ILE A 235 -11.97 23.65 26.61
C ILE A 235 -10.95 24.40 25.76
N ARG A 236 -11.40 24.99 24.66
CA ARG A 236 -10.56 25.66 23.66
C ARG A 236 -9.59 26.68 24.26
N THR A 237 -10.08 27.55 25.14
CA THR A 237 -9.26 28.59 25.78
C THR A 237 -8.15 27.97 26.63
N ARG A 238 -8.46 26.88 27.35
CA ARG A 238 -7.47 26.14 28.15
C ARG A 238 -6.44 25.45 27.25
N CYS A 239 -6.84 24.80 26.15
CA CYS A 239 -5.91 24.18 25.21
C CYS A 239 -4.95 25.20 24.57
N LEU A 240 -5.45 26.39 24.21
CA LEU A 240 -4.62 27.48 23.68
C LEU A 240 -3.63 28.01 24.71
N GLN A 241 -4.07 28.27 25.94
CA GLN A 241 -3.20 28.71 27.03
C GLN A 241 -2.12 27.67 27.36
N PHE A 242 -2.49 26.39 27.35
CA PHE A 242 -1.55 25.30 27.54
C PHE A 242 -0.51 25.25 26.42
N THR A 243 -0.94 25.31 25.16
CA THR A 243 -0.03 25.27 24.00
C THR A 243 0.92 26.47 24.01
N ALA A 244 0.45 27.66 24.42
CA ALA A 244 1.29 28.84 24.58
C ALA A 244 2.34 28.63 25.69
N LYS A 245 1.93 28.21 26.89
CA LYS A 245 2.87 27.94 28.00
C LYS A 245 3.86 26.82 27.68
N LEU A 246 3.43 25.80 26.92
CA LEU A 246 4.30 24.72 26.48
C LEU A 246 5.34 25.22 25.46
N GLY A 247 4.96 26.16 24.58
CA GLY A 247 5.87 26.82 23.65
C GLY A 247 6.96 27.67 24.31
N ASP A 248 6.70 28.16 25.53
CA ASP A 248 7.69 28.87 26.34
C ASP A 248 8.73 27.93 26.99
N GLN A 249 8.40 26.64 27.13
CA GLN A 249 9.34 25.63 27.62
C GLN A 249 10.28 25.19 26.49
N ARG A 250 11.57 25.13 26.80
CA ARG A 250 12.58 24.60 25.87
C ARG A 250 12.97 23.21 26.31
N PHE A 251 12.59 22.22 25.53
CA PHE A 251 13.00 20.84 25.72
C PHE A 251 14.05 20.45 24.69
N THR A 252 15.02 19.69 25.14
CA THR A 252 16.06 19.09 24.31
C THR A 252 15.51 17.88 23.57
N THR A 253 16.12 17.55 22.43
CA THR A 253 15.80 16.32 21.68
C THR A 253 15.98 15.07 22.56
N GLU A 254 16.93 15.09 23.49
CA GLU A 254 17.16 13.95 24.38
C GLU A 254 16.00 13.74 25.36
N GLU A 255 15.42 14.81 25.91
CA GLU A 255 14.23 14.71 26.77
C GLU A 255 13.02 14.17 25.99
N TYR A 256 12.85 14.57 24.72
CA TYR A 256 11.82 14.00 23.84
C TYR A 256 12.08 12.52 23.54
N ASN A 257 13.33 12.14 23.27
CA ASN A 257 13.72 10.76 23.03
C ASN A 257 13.44 9.91 24.28
N GLU A 258 13.85 10.36 25.45
CA GLU A 258 13.65 9.65 26.72
C GLU A 258 12.15 9.48 27.01
N ALA A 259 11.36 10.55 26.91
CA ALA A 259 9.91 10.46 27.08
C ALA A 259 9.25 9.52 26.06
N ALA A 260 9.67 9.56 24.79
CA ALA A 260 9.16 8.65 23.76
C ALA A 260 9.55 7.19 24.05
N VAL A 261 10.79 6.91 24.45
CA VAL A 261 11.23 5.55 24.80
C VAL A 261 10.38 4.98 25.93
N THR A 262 10.18 5.76 27.01
CA THR A 262 9.40 5.32 28.17
C THR A 262 7.94 5.07 27.80
N ILE A 263 7.27 6.05 27.18
CA ILE A 263 5.85 5.93 26.82
C ILE A 263 5.59 4.79 25.84
N LEU A 264 6.36 4.75 24.75
CA LEU A 264 6.16 3.77 23.68
C LEU A 264 6.60 2.38 24.12
N GLY A 265 7.51 2.30 25.10
CA GLY A 265 7.79 1.09 25.85
C GLY A 265 6.56 0.60 26.62
N CYS A 266 5.75 1.47 27.21
CA CYS A 266 4.57 1.04 27.97
C CYS A 266 3.31 0.78 27.13
N ILE A 267 3.35 0.90 25.80
CA ILE A 267 2.16 0.72 24.95
C ILE A 267 1.72 -0.74 24.88
N THR A 268 0.42 -0.95 25.05
CA THR A 268 -0.32 -2.18 24.74
C THR A 268 -1.51 -1.86 23.84
N VAL A 269 -2.13 -2.88 23.27
CA VAL A 269 -3.18 -2.72 22.26
C VAL A 269 -4.47 -3.31 22.76
N ALA A 270 -5.58 -2.64 22.46
CA ALA A 270 -6.91 -3.19 22.71
C ALA A 270 -7.08 -4.52 21.96
N PRO A 271 -7.55 -5.60 22.61
CA PRO A 271 -7.85 -6.86 21.92
C PRO A 271 -8.83 -6.68 20.75
N THR A 272 -9.71 -5.70 20.85
CA THR A 272 -10.66 -5.32 19.79
C THR A 272 -9.94 -4.88 18.52
N PHE A 273 -8.81 -4.17 18.62
CA PHE A 273 -8.06 -3.71 17.45
C PHE A 273 -7.45 -4.87 16.66
N GLN A 274 -6.98 -5.91 17.36
CA GLN A 274 -6.48 -7.12 16.69
C GLN A 274 -7.60 -7.82 15.91
N SER A 275 -8.81 -7.86 16.49
CA SER A 275 -9.99 -8.36 15.80
C SER A 275 -10.34 -7.49 14.59
N ASP A 276 -10.29 -6.16 14.72
CA ASP A 276 -10.53 -5.23 13.62
C ASP A 276 -9.53 -5.43 12.46
N ILE A 277 -8.26 -5.69 12.76
CA ILE A 277 -7.23 -6.03 11.76
C ILE A 277 -7.61 -7.31 11.00
N GLN A 278 -8.00 -8.36 11.72
CA GLN A 278 -8.40 -9.64 11.11
C GLN A 278 -9.64 -9.48 10.24
N VAL A 279 -10.66 -8.77 10.74
CA VAL A 279 -11.89 -8.49 9.99
C VAL A 279 -11.59 -7.68 8.73
N TYR A 280 -10.73 -6.67 8.82
CA TYR A 280 -10.32 -5.87 7.67
C TYR A 280 -9.58 -6.73 6.63
N MET A 281 -8.64 -7.57 7.06
CA MET A 281 -7.90 -8.46 6.17
C MET A 281 -8.81 -9.47 5.48
N PHE A 282 -9.73 -10.09 6.22
CA PHE A 282 -10.74 -10.99 5.66
C PHE A 282 -11.63 -10.28 4.64
N THR A 283 -12.15 -9.10 4.99
CA THR A 283 -12.99 -8.28 4.09
C THR A 283 -12.24 -7.90 2.82
N LYS A 284 -10.96 -7.52 2.93
CA LYS A 284 -10.12 -7.19 1.79
C LYS A 284 -9.89 -8.40 0.88
N GLN A 285 -9.55 -9.57 1.46
CA GLN A 285 -9.39 -10.81 0.69
C GLN A 285 -10.67 -11.20 -0.03
N GLU A 286 -11.84 -11.03 0.61
CA GLU A 286 -13.13 -11.35 0.02
C GLU A 286 -13.49 -10.38 -1.12
N ILE A 287 -13.20 -9.09 -0.96
CA ILE A 287 -13.32 -8.11 -2.05
C ILE A 287 -12.40 -8.49 -3.22
N ASP A 288 -11.13 -8.84 -2.95
CA ASP A 288 -10.19 -9.24 -3.99
C ASP A 288 -10.65 -10.52 -4.70
N ARG A 289 -11.20 -11.49 -3.96
CA ARG A 289 -11.80 -12.71 -4.52
C ARG A 289 -13.01 -12.40 -5.40
N HIS A 290 -13.91 -11.53 -4.95
CA HIS A 290 -15.05 -11.09 -5.74
C HIS A 290 -14.63 -10.31 -6.99
N MET A 291 -13.60 -9.47 -6.91
CA MET A 291 -13.08 -8.74 -8.05
C MET A 291 -12.45 -9.69 -9.07
N LYS A 292 -11.68 -10.68 -8.61
CA LYS A 292 -11.15 -11.77 -9.46
C LYS A 292 -12.26 -12.61 -10.07
N GLN A 293 -13.32 -12.93 -9.32
CA GLN A 293 -14.45 -13.67 -9.86
C GLN A 293 -15.19 -12.85 -10.93
N LYS A 294 -15.41 -11.55 -10.70
CA LYS A 294 -15.99 -10.66 -11.70
C LYS A 294 -15.11 -10.54 -12.93
N GLU A 295 -13.80 -10.48 -12.75
CA GLU A 295 -12.83 -10.53 -13.84
C GLU A 295 -12.96 -11.84 -14.63
N ILE A 296 -13.00 -12.98 -13.95
CA ILE A 296 -13.23 -14.31 -14.57
C ILE A 296 -14.59 -14.37 -15.27
N GLU A 297 -15.67 -13.85 -14.69
CA GLU A 297 -17.00 -13.80 -15.31
C GLU A 297 -17.03 -12.89 -16.54
N VAL A 298 -16.29 -11.79 -16.52
CA VAL A 298 -16.08 -10.92 -17.69
C VAL A 298 -15.31 -11.67 -18.79
N TYR A 299 -14.34 -12.53 -18.43
CA TYR A 299 -13.58 -13.34 -19.38
C TYR A 299 -14.29 -14.63 -19.83
N GLN A 300 -15.16 -15.22 -19.01
CA GLN A 300 -15.88 -16.48 -19.28
C GLN A 300 -17.27 -16.25 -19.88
N GLY A 301 -17.91 -15.12 -19.59
CA GLY A 301 -19.11 -14.72 -20.29
C GLY A 301 -18.75 -14.43 -21.74
N ARG A 302 -19.22 -15.30 -22.67
CA ARG A 302 -19.09 -15.18 -24.14
C ARG A 302 -18.71 -13.74 -24.52
N PRO A 303 -17.49 -13.49 -25.02
CA PRO A 303 -17.14 -12.16 -25.53
C PRO A 303 -18.24 -11.78 -26.49
N ARG A 304 -19.03 -10.76 -26.17
CA ARG A 304 -20.13 -10.37 -27.06
C ARG A 304 -19.44 -10.06 -28.38
N LEU A 305 -19.85 -10.70 -29.47
CA LEU A 305 -19.28 -10.42 -30.79
C LEU A 305 -19.33 -8.91 -31.07
N THR A 306 -20.29 -8.19 -30.48
CA THR A 306 -20.40 -6.73 -30.52
C THR A 306 -19.37 -5.95 -29.69
N SER A 307 -18.79 -6.49 -28.61
CA SER A 307 -17.65 -5.84 -27.92
C SER A 307 -16.37 -6.09 -28.70
N PHE A 308 -16.12 -7.33 -29.15
CA PHE A 308 -15.00 -7.64 -30.04
C PHE A 308 -15.07 -6.87 -31.37
N LEU A 309 -16.25 -6.72 -31.96
CA LEU A 309 -16.45 -5.91 -33.18
C LEU A 309 -16.46 -4.41 -32.91
N LYS A 310 -16.74 -3.95 -31.68
CA LYS A 310 -16.59 -2.53 -31.31
C LYS A 310 -15.15 -2.19 -31.02
N ASP A 311 -14.39 -3.09 -30.41
CA ASP A 311 -12.96 -2.94 -30.20
C ASP A 311 -12.23 -3.09 -31.54
N ILE A 312 -12.58 -4.06 -32.39
CA ILE A 312 -12.06 -4.13 -33.77
C ILE A 312 -12.48 -2.90 -34.59
N LYS A 313 -13.68 -2.32 -34.42
CA LYS A 313 -14.09 -1.08 -35.13
C LYS A 313 -13.55 0.21 -34.51
N ALA A 314 -13.18 0.20 -33.23
CA ALA A 314 -12.54 1.31 -32.53
C ALA A 314 -11.02 1.30 -32.78
N GLU A 315 -10.38 0.13 -32.77
CA GLU A 315 -8.97 -0.09 -33.11
C GLU A 315 -8.69 -0.12 -34.62
N SER A 316 -9.69 -0.39 -35.47
CA SER A 316 -9.55 -0.12 -36.92
C SER A 316 -9.76 1.35 -37.29
N LYS A 317 -10.14 2.22 -36.33
CA LYS A 317 -10.22 3.68 -36.52
C LYS A 317 -9.20 4.48 -35.71
N VAL A 318 -8.71 3.94 -34.59
CA VAL A 318 -7.43 4.36 -34.01
C VAL A 318 -6.37 3.55 -34.73
N GLY A 319 -5.98 4.04 -35.91
CA GLY A 319 -4.98 3.39 -36.75
C GLY A 319 -3.86 2.84 -35.88
N ILE A 320 -3.55 1.56 -36.05
CA ILE A 320 -2.48 0.83 -35.37
C ILE A 320 -1.33 1.81 -35.20
N SER A 321 -1.23 2.39 -34.00
CA SER A 321 -0.14 3.29 -33.68
C SER A 321 1.11 2.45 -33.89
N ALA A 322 2.15 2.98 -34.53
CA ALA A 322 3.42 2.28 -34.71
C ALA A 322 3.97 1.71 -33.39
N GLN A 323 3.52 2.23 -32.24
CA GLN A 323 3.85 1.75 -30.90
C GLN A 323 3.16 0.44 -30.48
N ASN A 324 1.97 0.10 -31.01
CA ASN A 324 1.22 -1.10 -30.61
C ASN A 324 1.55 -2.35 -31.44
N MET A 325 2.33 -2.21 -32.53
CA MET A 325 2.71 -3.33 -33.40
C MET A 325 3.60 -4.38 -32.74
N HIS A 326 4.17 -4.07 -31.58
CA HIS A 326 5.20 -4.89 -30.93
C HIS A 326 4.73 -5.59 -29.65
N THR A 327 3.43 -5.53 -29.34
CA THR A 327 2.86 -6.26 -28.19
C THR A 327 2.82 -7.76 -28.44
N PHE A 328 2.86 -8.54 -27.35
CA PHE A 328 2.81 -10.00 -27.45
C PHE A 328 1.54 -10.49 -28.16
N ASP A 329 0.39 -9.88 -27.86
CA ASP A 329 -0.90 -10.26 -28.45
C ASP A 329 -0.96 -9.97 -29.96
N VAL A 330 -0.37 -8.87 -30.41
CA VAL A 330 -0.27 -8.56 -31.84
C VAL A 330 0.65 -9.53 -32.55
N TRP A 331 1.82 -9.84 -31.98
CA TRP A 331 2.73 -10.84 -32.54
C TRP A 331 2.08 -12.23 -32.62
N MET A 332 1.36 -12.63 -31.58
CA MET A 332 0.56 -13.87 -31.54
C MET A 332 -0.46 -13.95 -32.68
N ASN A 333 -1.10 -12.83 -33.03
CA ASN A 333 -2.05 -12.74 -34.14
C ASN A 333 -1.39 -12.86 -35.52
N PHE A 334 -0.15 -12.38 -35.68
CA PHE A 334 0.61 -12.56 -36.91
C PHE A 334 1.05 -14.01 -37.13
N VAL A 335 1.53 -14.66 -36.06
CA VAL A 335 2.01 -16.04 -36.13
C VAL A 335 0.88 -17.06 -36.27
N LYS A 336 -0.32 -16.77 -35.75
CA LYS A 336 -1.52 -17.64 -35.79
C LYS A 336 -1.25 -19.04 -35.22
N PHE A 337 -0.76 -19.10 -33.97
CA PHE A 337 -0.51 -20.36 -33.29
C PHE A 337 -1.76 -21.27 -33.26
N PRO A 338 -1.62 -22.57 -33.56
CA PRO A 338 -2.68 -23.55 -33.35
C PRO A 338 -3.14 -23.59 -31.89
N ASN A 339 -4.43 -23.87 -31.67
CA ASN A 339 -5.00 -24.01 -30.32
C ASN A 339 -4.42 -25.20 -29.53
N THR A 340 -3.72 -26.11 -30.20
CA THR A 340 -3.02 -27.26 -29.58
C THR A 340 -1.70 -26.87 -28.92
N ILE A 341 -1.12 -25.72 -29.26
CA ILE A 341 0.14 -25.26 -28.66
C ILE A 341 -0.15 -24.58 -27.32
N SER A 342 0.49 -25.08 -26.25
CA SER A 342 0.31 -24.55 -24.89
C SER A 342 0.74 -23.09 -24.75
N LYS A 343 0.14 -22.37 -23.79
CA LYS A 343 0.54 -20.99 -23.46
C LYS A 343 2.01 -20.90 -23.04
N LYS A 344 2.51 -21.89 -22.29
CA LYS A 344 3.92 -21.97 -21.88
C LYS A 344 4.84 -22.05 -23.09
N THR A 345 4.52 -22.91 -24.06
CA THR A 345 5.32 -23.04 -25.29
C THR A 345 5.33 -21.74 -26.10
N ARG A 346 4.17 -21.08 -26.23
CA ARG A 346 4.08 -19.77 -26.93
C ARG A 346 4.97 -18.72 -26.27
N HIS A 347 4.95 -18.65 -24.94
CA HIS A 347 5.82 -17.78 -24.17
C HIS A 347 7.31 -18.12 -24.34
N SER A 348 7.69 -19.40 -24.24
CA SER A 348 9.09 -19.81 -24.43
C SER A 348 9.60 -19.44 -25.83
N VAL A 349 8.78 -19.64 -26.86
CA VAL A 349 9.11 -19.27 -28.24
C VAL A 349 9.22 -17.76 -28.40
N TYR A 350 8.32 -16.98 -27.80
CA TYR A 350 8.40 -15.52 -27.81
C TYR A 350 9.69 -15.00 -27.16
N LEU A 351 10.07 -15.57 -26.01
CA LEU A 351 11.34 -15.26 -25.35
C LEU A 351 12.52 -15.58 -26.27
N LEU A 352 12.58 -16.78 -26.86
CA LEU A 352 13.66 -17.16 -27.77
C LEU A 352 13.77 -16.20 -28.98
N MET A 353 12.64 -15.83 -29.58
CA MET A 353 12.60 -14.91 -30.71
C MET A 353 12.97 -13.47 -30.35
N SER A 354 12.86 -13.10 -29.07
CA SER A 354 13.26 -11.77 -28.58
C SER A 354 14.74 -11.63 -28.29
N MET A 355 15.49 -12.75 -28.24
CA MET A 355 16.91 -12.74 -27.91
C MET A 355 17.76 -12.60 -29.19
N PRO A 356 18.57 -11.54 -29.33
CA PRO A 356 19.26 -11.24 -30.58
C PRO A 356 20.44 -12.18 -30.88
N THR A 357 21.00 -12.82 -29.85
CA THR A 357 22.18 -13.68 -29.98
C THR A 357 21.86 -15.15 -30.25
N VAL A 358 20.58 -15.53 -30.29
CA VAL A 358 20.15 -16.92 -30.41
C VAL A 358 19.94 -17.31 -31.88
N ASN A 359 20.38 -18.50 -32.27
CA ASN A 359 20.04 -19.07 -33.58
C ASN A 359 18.56 -19.51 -33.65
N HIS A 360 17.67 -18.57 -34.02
CA HIS A 360 16.22 -18.82 -34.05
C HIS A 360 15.81 -19.99 -34.95
N HIS A 361 16.41 -20.11 -36.13
CA HIS A 361 16.00 -21.11 -37.11
C HIS A 361 16.19 -22.54 -36.58
N GLU A 362 17.31 -22.80 -35.91
CA GLU A 362 17.61 -24.12 -35.37
C GLU A 362 16.66 -24.51 -34.23
N TRP A 363 16.48 -23.63 -33.24
CA TRP A 363 15.72 -23.98 -32.04
C TRP A 363 14.22 -23.99 -32.25
N ILE A 364 13.67 -23.07 -33.05
CA ILE A 364 12.24 -23.05 -33.34
C ILE A 364 11.84 -24.29 -34.15
N SER A 365 12.69 -24.72 -35.10
CA SER A 365 12.46 -25.93 -35.90
C SER A 365 12.49 -27.23 -35.07
N ARG A 366 13.15 -27.23 -33.90
CA ARG A 366 13.15 -28.36 -32.96
C ARG A 366 11.89 -28.40 -32.08
N CYS A 367 11.25 -27.26 -31.83
CA CYS A 367 10.05 -27.16 -30.98
C CYS A 367 8.74 -27.36 -31.72
N LEU A 368 8.66 -26.94 -32.99
CA LEU A 368 7.40 -26.74 -33.69
C LEU A 368 7.41 -27.45 -35.04
N THR A 369 6.23 -27.59 -35.64
CA THR A 369 6.09 -28.10 -37.00
C THR A 369 6.80 -27.18 -37.99
N LYS A 370 7.32 -27.74 -39.09
CA LYS A 370 8.10 -26.99 -40.09
C LYS A 370 7.37 -25.73 -40.59
N ASP A 371 6.08 -25.84 -40.87
CA ASP A 371 5.27 -24.71 -41.40
C ASP A 371 5.08 -23.58 -40.37
N LEU A 372 4.95 -23.94 -39.09
CA LEU A 372 4.81 -22.96 -38.02
C LEU A 372 6.17 -22.32 -37.70
N ALA A 373 7.24 -23.12 -37.73
CA ALA A 373 8.59 -22.65 -37.51
C ALA A 373 9.02 -21.62 -38.56
N THR A 374 8.76 -21.88 -39.85
CA THR A 374 9.04 -20.91 -40.93
C THR A 374 8.23 -19.63 -40.76
N THR A 375 6.95 -19.75 -40.38
CA THR A 375 6.09 -18.58 -40.10
C THR A 375 6.66 -17.72 -38.98
N ILE A 376 7.14 -18.34 -37.89
CA ILE A 376 7.71 -17.64 -36.73
C ILE A 376 9.03 -16.96 -37.07
N VAL A 377 9.94 -17.67 -37.76
CA VAL A 377 11.25 -17.12 -38.16
C VAL A 377 11.08 -15.92 -39.11
N ASN A 378 10.05 -15.95 -39.96
CA ASN A 378 9.71 -14.83 -40.85
C ASN A 378 9.09 -13.62 -40.12
N ASN A 379 8.69 -13.76 -38.85
CA ASN A 379 8.09 -12.70 -38.04
C ASN A 379 8.87 -12.49 -36.73
N PRO A 380 10.09 -11.91 -36.80
CA PRO A 380 10.93 -11.72 -35.62
C PRO A 380 10.37 -10.68 -34.64
N VAL A 381 10.71 -10.86 -33.36
CA VAL A 381 10.32 -9.93 -32.29
C VAL A 381 11.40 -8.85 -32.16
N VAL A 382 11.16 -7.67 -32.74
CA VAL A 382 12.15 -6.56 -32.75
C VAL A 382 12.15 -5.78 -31.44
N ASN A 383 10.97 -5.50 -30.89
CA ASN A 383 10.78 -4.69 -29.67
C ASN A 383 9.93 -5.47 -28.67
N PRO A 384 10.53 -6.43 -27.94
CA PRO A 384 9.78 -7.27 -27.03
C PRO A 384 9.13 -6.47 -25.90
N GLU A 385 7.86 -6.79 -25.63
CA GLU A 385 7.11 -6.24 -24.50
C GLU A 385 7.74 -6.65 -23.15
N TYR A 386 8.25 -5.65 -22.42
CA TYR A 386 8.94 -5.81 -21.13
C TYR A 386 8.15 -6.64 -20.11
N SER A 387 6.87 -6.32 -19.90
CA SER A 387 6.01 -6.98 -18.90
C SER A 387 5.92 -8.49 -19.15
N VAL A 388 5.82 -8.89 -20.42
CA VAL A 388 5.71 -10.28 -20.84
C VAL A 388 7.05 -10.98 -20.67
N ILE A 389 8.16 -10.40 -21.12
CA ILE A 389 9.50 -11.00 -20.95
C ILE A 389 9.83 -11.23 -19.47
N CYS A 390 9.60 -10.24 -18.61
CA CYS A 390 9.82 -10.37 -17.16
C CYS A 390 8.98 -11.48 -16.54
N ASN A 391 7.71 -11.58 -16.93
CA ASN A 391 6.84 -12.65 -16.46
C ASN A 391 7.35 -14.03 -16.92
N ILE A 392 7.82 -14.15 -18.17
CA ILE A 392 8.35 -15.42 -18.68
C ILE A 392 9.63 -15.81 -17.91
N ILE A 393 10.58 -14.88 -17.79
CA ILE A 393 11.85 -15.11 -17.08
C ILE A 393 11.58 -15.50 -15.62
N SER A 394 10.72 -14.77 -14.91
CA SER A 394 10.41 -15.05 -13.49
C SER A 394 9.82 -16.44 -13.25
N ASN A 395 9.16 -17.01 -14.27
CA ASN A 395 8.57 -18.35 -14.22
C ASN A 395 9.52 -19.47 -14.66
N ILE A 396 10.77 -19.15 -15.03
CA ILE A 396 11.79 -20.17 -15.32
C ILE A 396 12.21 -20.81 -14.00
N ASP A 397 11.87 -22.09 -13.83
CA ASP A 397 12.41 -22.94 -12.78
C ASP A 397 13.56 -23.76 -13.37
N PHE A 398 14.69 -23.88 -12.67
CA PHE A 398 15.86 -24.64 -13.12
C PHE A 398 16.34 -25.58 -12.02
N ARG A 399 16.14 -26.88 -12.26
CA ARG A 399 16.45 -27.96 -11.31
C ARG A 399 17.68 -28.78 -11.69
N SER A 400 18.27 -28.50 -12.85
CA SER A 400 19.45 -29.19 -13.34
C SER A 400 20.72 -28.67 -12.65
N HIS A 401 21.84 -29.35 -12.86
CA HIS A 401 23.14 -28.90 -12.33
C HIS A 401 23.59 -27.63 -13.07
N ALA A 402 24.30 -26.73 -12.36
CA ALA A 402 24.84 -25.52 -12.97
C ALA A 402 25.81 -25.87 -14.10
N PHE A 403 25.59 -25.31 -15.29
CA PHE A 403 26.53 -25.42 -16.41
C PHE A 403 27.68 -24.43 -16.26
N LEU A 404 28.78 -24.68 -16.99
CA LEU A 404 30.04 -23.95 -16.83
C LEU A 404 29.87 -22.43 -17.03
N GLU A 405 29.12 -22.02 -18.05
CA GLU A 405 28.90 -20.60 -18.34
C GLU A 405 28.06 -19.91 -17.26
N LEU A 406 27.16 -20.64 -16.58
CA LEU A 406 26.37 -20.11 -15.46
C LEU A 406 27.22 -19.91 -14.21
N ALA A 407 28.18 -20.81 -13.97
CA ALA A 407 29.14 -20.67 -12.88
C ALA A 407 30.08 -19.47 -13.13
N LYS A 408 30.63 -19.36 -14.34
CA LYS A 408 31.43 -18.19 -14.75
C LYS A 408 30.66 -16.89 -14.62
N PHE A 409 29.39 -16.87 -15.04
CA PHE A 409 28.54 -15.70 -14.89
C PHE A 409 28.37 -15.27 -13.43
N LYS A 410 28.17 -16.24 -12.52
CA LYS A 410 28.12 -15.96 -11.08
C LYS A 410 29.40 -15.29 -10.58
N ASP A 411 30.55 -15.85 -10.95
CA ASP A 411 31.84 -15.41 -10.43
C ASP A 411 32.25 -14.04 -11.01
N GLU A 412 31.99 -13.80 -12.30
CA GLU A 412 32.42 -12.57 -12.98
C GLU A 412 31.43 -11.40 -12.85
N CYS A 413 30.11 -11.69 -12.78
CA CYS A 413 29.08 -10.64 -12.80
C CYS A 413 28.50 -10.31 -11.41
N LEU A 414 28.60 -11.21 -10.43
CA LEU A 414 27.92 -11.06 -9.14
C LEU A 414 28.85 -10.77 -7.95
N ASP A 415 30.16 -10.63 -8.18
CA ASP A 415 31.15 -10.34 -7.12
C ASP A 415 30.86 -9.02 -6.38
N GLY A 416 30.28 -8.03 -7.08
CA GLY A 416 29.88 -6.75 -6.50
C GLY A 416 28.59 -6.77 -5.68
N LEU A 417 27.93 -7.92 -5.50
CA LEU A 417 26.69 -8.03 -4.72
C LEU A 417 26.98 -8.23 -3.22
N SER A 418 26.06 -7.74 -2.38
CA SER A 418 26.15 -7.95 -0.94
C SER A 418 26.08 -9.44 -0.59
N GLN A 419 26.74 -9.84 0.51
CA GLN A 419 26.68 -11.22 1.01
C GLN A 419 25.24 -11.70 1.26
N LYS A 420 24.33 -10.78 1.65
CA LYS A 420 22.91 -11.10 1.82
C LYS A 420 22.28 -11.55 0.50
N ASN A 421 22.47 -10.77 -0.56
CA ASN A 421 21.91 -11.09 -1.88
C ASN A 421 22.53 -12.38 -2.45
N MET A 422 23.82 -12.62 -2.19
CA MET A 422 24.49 -13.86 -2.60
C MET A 422 23.97 -15.09 -1.86
N LYS A 423 23.61 -14.98 -0.57
CA LYS A 423 23.01 -16.09 0.20
C LYS A 423 21.59 -16.44 -0.26
N GLU A 424 20.82 -15.45 -0.72
CA GLU A 424 19.46 -15.64 -1.23
C GLU A 424 19.41 -16.02 -2.73
N MET A 425 20.58 -16.18 -3.37
CA MET A 425 20.70 -16.51 -4.78
C MET A 425 20.49 -18.00 -5.03
N THR A 426 19.27 -18.38 -5.40
CA THR A 426 18.97 -19.74 -5.86
C THR A 426 19.50 -19.95 -7.29
N LEU A 427 19.67 -21.22 -7.69
CA LEU A 427 20.12 -21.54 -9.05
C LEU A 427 19.11 -21.08 -10.11
N SER A 428 17.81 -21.19 -9.84
CA SER A 428 16.77 -20.62 -10.71
C SER A 428 16.91 -19.10 -10.84
N ARG A 429 17.13 -18.37 -9.74
CA ARG A 429 17.38 -16.91 -9.79
C ARG A 429 18.65 -16.58 -10.58
N LEU A 430 19.72 -17.35 -10.39
CA LEU A 430 20.96 -17.17 -11.14
C LEU A 430 20.73 -17.34 -12.65
N LEU A 431 19.97 -18.37 -13.06
CA LEU A 431 19.60 -18.55 -14.46
C LEU A 431 18.71 -17.40 -14.97
N GLN A 432 17.76 -16.94 -14.17
CA GLN A 432 16.90 -15.81 -14.54
C GLN A 432 17.70 -14.53 -14.81
N LEU A 433 18.70 -14.24 -13.97
CA LEU A 433 19.62 -13.12 -14.18
C LEU A 433 20.51 -13.33 -15.42
N TYR A 434 21.00 -14.55 -15.63
CA TYR A 434 21.74 -14.92 -16.84
C TYR A 434 20.91 -14.68 -18.09
N VAL A 435 19.67 -15.18 -18.15
CA VAL A 435 18.76 -14.96 -19.30
C VAL A 435 18.41 -13.48 -19.47
N SER A 436 18.26 -12.75 -18.37
CA SER A 436 18.02 -11.30 -18.41
C SER A 436 19.17 -10.56 -19.07
N ALA A 437 20.43 -10.93 -18.79
CA ALA A 437 21.61 -10.29 -19.35
C ALA A 437 21.71 -10.37 -20.89
N TYR A 438 21.17 -11.43 -21.50
CA TYR A 438 21.18 -11.63 -22.95
C TYR A 438 19.95 -11.08 -23.67
N GLN A 439 19.07 -10.35 -22.98
CA GLN A 439 17.95 -9.65 -23.63
C GLN A 439 18.43 -8.44 -24.44
N VAL A 440 17.52 -7.86 -25.25
CA VAL A 440 17.84 -6.68 -26.06
C VAL A 440 18.30 -5.50 -25.18
N LYS A 441 19.21 -4.68 -25.73
CA LYS A 441 19.93 -3.60 -25.02
C LYS A 441 19.04 -2.65 -24.21
N HIS A 442 17.81 -2.42 -24.67
CA HIS A 442 16.89 -1.47 -24.06
C HIS A 442 15.99 -2.06 -22.96
N ILE A 443 15.94 -3.39 -22.77
CA ILE A 443 15.11 -4.02 -21.72
C ILE A 443 15.89 -4.79 -20.67
N TRP A 444 17.11 -5.26 -20.98
CA TRP A 444 17.80 -6.22 -20.12
C TRP A 444 18.02 -5.72 -18.68
N LYS A 445 18.28 -4.41 -18.52
CA LYS A 445 18.47 -3.76 -17.21
C LYS A 445 17.18 -3.76 -16.39
N ASP A 446 16.04 -3.59 -17.05
CA ASP A 446 14.74 -3.61 -16.39
C ASP A 446 14.33 -5.03 -16.05
N CYS A 447 14.60 -6.01 -16.94
CA CYS A 447 14.44 -7.43 -16.64
C CYS A 447 15.28 -7.86 -15.44
N TRP A 448 16.54 -7.41 -15.37
CA TRP A 448 17.40 -7.64 -14.22
C TRP A 448 16.78 -7.11 -12.93
N ARG A 449 16.38 -5.82 -12.92
CA ARG A 449 15.79 -5.16 -11.74
C ARG A 449 14.50 -5.80 -11.27
N HIS A 450 13.75 -6.41 -12.18
CA HIS A 450 12.54 -7.17 -11.85
C HIS A 450 12.86 -8.43 -11.03
N ILE A 451 13.95 -9.13 -11.36
CA ILE A 451 14.39 -10.36 -10.66
C ILE A 451 15.16 -10.02 -9.39
N LEU A 452 16.10 -9.08 -9.49
CA LEU A 452 16.94 -8.61 -8.39
C LEU A 452 17.00 -7.08 -8.44
N PRO A 453 16.38 -6.36 -7.49
CA PRO A 453 16.31 -4.89 -7.49
C PRO A 453 17.63 -4.22 -7.10
N VAL A 454 18.76 -4.82 -7.48
CA VAL A 454 20.12 -4.30 -7.26
C VAL A 454 20.88 -4.37 -8.57
N LEU A 455 21.18 -3.20 -9.12
CA LEU A 455 21.93 -3.04 -10.36
C LEU A 455 22.85 -1.82 -10.24
N SER A 456 24.04 -2.03 -9.72
CA SER A 456 25.07 -1.00 -9.59
C SER A 456 25.86 -0.84 -10.90
N PHE A 457 26.52 0.30 -11.07
CA PHE A 457 27.35 0.55 -12.26
C PHE A 457 28.44 -0.52 -12.49
N PRO A 458 29.18 -1.01 -11.46
CA PRO A 458 30.13 -2.10 -11.64
C PRO A 458 29.48 -3.39 -12.16
N VAL A 459 28.30 -3.76 -11.64
CA VAL A 459 27.57 -4.95 -12.11
C VAL A 459 27.15 -4.77 -13.57
N ILE A 460 26.68 -3.58 -13.96
CA ILE A 460 26.33 -3.30 -15.36
C ILE A 460 27.55 -3.52 -16.26
N GLN A 461 28.71 -2.97 -15.90
CA GLN A 461 29.93 -3.11 -16.68
C GLN A 461 30.40 -4.57 -16.77
N SER A 462 30.37 -5.31 -15.65
CA SER A 462 30.72 -6.74 -15.65
C SER A 462 29.79 -7.56 -16.53
N VAL A 463 28.47 -7.31 -16.46
CA VAL A 463 27.48 -8.01 -17.28
C VAL A 463 27.65 -7.69 -18.77
N GLU A 464 27.80 -6.41 -19.13
CA GLU A 464 28.00 -6.00 -20.53
C GLU A 464 29.31 -6.60 -21.10
N THR A 465 30.38 -6.60 -20.30
CA THR A 465 31.65 -7.24 -20.67
C THR A 465 31.50 -8.75 -20.85
N PHE A 466 30.87 -9.43 -19.89
CA PHE A 466 30.62 -10.87 -19.93
C PHE A 466 29.84 -11.28 -21.17
N VAL A 467 28.71 -10.61 -21.46
CA VAL A 467 27.84 -10.91 -22.62
C VAL A 467 28.57 -10.67 -23.94
N SER A 468 29.48 -9.68 -24.01
CA SER A 468 30.28 -9.46 -25.22
C SER A 468 31.33 -10.54 -25.49
N GLN A 469 31.83 -11.20 -24.43
CA GLN A 469 32.92 -12.16 -24.50
C GLN A 469 32.43 -13.61 -24.55
N ASN A 470 31.25 -13.87 -23.99
CA ASN A 470 30.68 -15.21 -23.87
C ASN A 470 29.38 -15.28 -24.66
N PRO A 471 29.24 -16.17 -25.65
CA PRO A 471 27.95 -16.44 -26.28
C PRO A 471 27.03 -17.16 -25.30
N ILE A 472 25.72 -16.98 -25.49
CA ILE A 472 24.74 -17.68 -24.67
C ILE A 472 24.80 -19.20 -24.90
N ASN A 473 24.71 -19.98 -23.83
CA ASN A 473 24.58 -21.43 -23.95
C ASN A 473 23.14 -21.79 -24.37
N GLU A 474 22.90 -21.77 -25.68
CA GLU A 474 21.58 -21.97 -26.28
C GLU A 474 20.97 -23.35 -25.92
N ALA A 475 21.81 -24.39 -25.85
CA ALA A 475 21.35 -25.75 -25.57
C ALA A 475 20.81 -25.90 -24.15
N GLU A 476 21.50 -25.34 -23.15
CA GLU A 476 21.03 -25.38 -21.76
C GLU A 476 19.84 -24.45 -21.54
N LEU A 477 19.81 -23.28 -22.20
CA LEU A 477 18.65 -22.39 -22.19
C LEU A 477 17.41 -23.11 -22.74
N PHE A 478 17.56 -23.77 -23.88
CA PHE A 478 16.48 -24.53 -24.50
C PHE A 478 15.96 -25.63 -23.57
N LYS A 479 16.87 -26.36 -22.92
CA LYS A 479 16.48 -27.39 -21.94
C LYS A 479 15.70 -26.81 -20.77
N ALA A 480 16.16 -25.69 -20.21
CA ALA A 480 15.48 -25.01 -19.12
C ALA A 480 14.05 -24.57 -19.50
N LEU A 481 13.87 -24.07 -20.74
CA LEU A 481 12.59 -23.54 -21.20
C LEU A 481 11.59 -24.63 -21.61
N MET A 482 12.07 -25.75 -22.18
CA MET A 482 11.22 -26.75 -22.84
C MET A 482 11.13 -28.09 -22.11
N PHE A 483 12.15 -28.49 -21.35
CA PHE A 483 12.26 -29.83 -20.76
C PHE A 483 12.12 -29.90 -19.23
N ASN A 484 11.98 -28.77 -18.51
CA ASN A 484 11.65 -28.79 -17.08
C ASN A 484 10.17 -29.16 -16.86
N GLN A 485 9.88 -30.47 -17.04
CA GLN A 485 8.71 -31.20 -16.57
C GLN A 485 9.14 -32.33 -15.64
#